data_AF-A0A820HAS8-F1
#
_entry.id   AF-A0A820HAS8-F1
#
_cell.length_a   1.000
_cell.length_b   1.000
_cell.length_c   1.000
_cell.angle_alpha   90.00
_cell.angle_beta   90.00
_cell.angle_gamma   90.00
#
_symmetry.space_group_name_H-M   'P 1'
#
loop_
_entity.id
_entity.type
_entity.pdbx_description
1 polymer ?
#
loop_
_entity_poly.entity_id
_entity_poly.type
_entity_poly.pdbx_seq_one_letter_code
_entity_poly.pdbx_strand_id
1 'polypeptide(L)'
;MNELMIDSRVLLAFLSYIEPLPRKAQPGNNFEWSLAQIEELQLHAIAALSILLPRSLNEYFEYHVGTRLLLFYEWTINDVKEIVFFGKGGRNNKRSQLRYVLRLFRSIVSTRDERIQLDLSDQGIIPSITGYLRRISQQKSIHMDYVDLDVICDGLFILSCLCELDVHRKEIFGSEGIEMLIQLLVVESAYVCGGLGYHRLLVAAIDCVWCCVVGSVINEDEFIQKQGIFALLDLIATNPKSLQNIVLGL
;
A
#
# COMPACT_ATOMS: atom_id res chain seq x y z
N MET A 1 -20.43 -15.90 15.62
CA MET A 1 -19.15 -15.21 15.85
C MET A 1 -19.26 -13.72 15.52
N ASN A 2 -19.87 -13.34 14.39
CA ASN A 2 -20.10 -11.93 14.06
C ASN A 2 -20.98 -11.19 15.10
N GLU A 3 -22.10 -11.74 15.57
CA GLU A 3 -22.96 -11.08 16.57
C GLU A 3 -22.24 -10.80 17.91
N LEU A 4 -21.42 -11.74 18.38
CA LEU A 4 -20.62 -11.59 19.62
C LEU A 4 -19.54 -10.50 19.52
N MET A 5 -19.01 -10.26 18.31
CA MET A 5 -18.02 -9.20 18.04
C MET A 5 -18.67 -7.81 17.99
N ILE A 6 -19.89 -7.73 17.48
CA ILE A 6 -20.72 -6.51 17.45
C ILE A 6 -21.06 -6.10 18.89
N ASP A 7 -21.58 -7.03 19.69
CA ASP A 7 -21.98 -6.76 21.07
C ASP A 7 -20.80 -6.36 21.97
N SER A 8 -19.59 -6.82 21.66
CA SER A 8 -18.39 -6.56 22.46
C SER A 8 -17.60 -5.31 22.05
N ARG A 9 -18.02 -4.59 20.98
CA ARG A 9 -17.34 -3.37 20.46
C ARG A 9 -15.83 -3.53 20.25
N VAL A 10 -15.38 -4.76 19.99
CA VAL A 10 -13.96 -5.11 19.91
C VAL A 10 -13.26 -4.37 18.77
N LEU A 11 -13.94 -4.17 17.65
CA LEU A 11 -13.44 -3.37 16.53
C LEU A 11 -13.16 -1.92 16.94
N LEU A 12 -14.10 -1.30 17.66
CA LEU A 12 -13.94 0.08 18.15
C LEU A 12 -12.78 0.19 19.14
N ALA A 13 -12.59 -0.82 20.00
CA ALA A 13 -11.46 -0.87 20.92
C ALA A 13 -10.12 -0.95 20.16
N PHE A 14 -10.01 -1.80 19.14
CA PHE A 14 -8.80 -1.83 18.31
C PHE A 14 -8.57 -0.53 17.53
N LEU A 15 -9.64 0.10 17.04
CA LEU A 15 -9.55 1.39 16.33
C LEU A 15 -9.04 2.53 17.22
N SER A 16 -9.25 2.48 18.55
CA SER A 16 -8.67 3.47 19.47
C SER A 16 -7.14 3.43 19.56
N TYR A 17 -6.51 2.35 19.07
CA TYR A 17 -5.05 2.26 18.97
C TYR A 17 -4.52 2.76 17.62
N ILE A 18 -5.38 3.08 16.65
CA ILE A 18 -5.00 3.67 15.36
C ILE A 18 -5.00 5.19 15.49
N GLU A 19 -4.03 5.70 16.24
CA GLU A 19 -3.79 7.13 16.42
C GLU A 19 -2.29 7.43 16.33
N PRO A 20 -1.91 8.63 15.86
CA PRO A 20 -0.52 9.09 15.91
C PRO A 20 0.07 8.95 17.31
N LEU A 21 1.23 8.26 17.43
CA LEU A 21 1.85 8.04 18.73
C LEU A 21 2.25 9.38 19.39
N PRO A 22 2.00 9.55 20.70
CA PRO A 22 2.39 10.77 21.41
C PRO A 22 3.91 10.91 21.42
N ARG A 23 4.43 12.11 21.11
CA ARG A 23 5.87 12.41 21.04
C ARG A 23 6.63 12.18 22.37
N LYS A 24 5.92 12.09 23.50
CA LYS A 24 6.46 11.79 24.84
C LYS A 24 5.43 10.99 25.64
N ALA A 25 5.87 10.03 26.45
CA ALA A 25 5.05 9.49 27.53
C ALA A 25 4.65 10.65 28.45
N GLN A 26 3.37 10.83 28.72
CA GLN A 26 2.88 11.88 29.61
C GLN A 26 3.25 11.47 31.04
N PRO A 27 4.11 12.21 31.77
CA PRO A 27 4.52 11.82 33.11
C PRO A 27 3.37 12.11 34.09
N GLY A 28 2.72 11.07 34.62
CA GLY A 28 1.63 11.24 35.58
C GLY A 28 0.94 9.99 36.15
N ASN A 29 1.22 8.76 35.71
CA ASN A 29 0.57 7.55 36.26
C ASN A 29 1.56 6.39 36.48
N ASN A 30 1.40 5.70 37.61
CA ASN A 30 2.26 4.58 38.06
C ASN A 30 2.27 3.33 37.15
N PHE A 31 1.60 3.37 36.00
CA PHE A 31 1.56 2.31 34.99
C PHE A 31 1.61 2.92 33.58
N GLU A 32 2.68 3.65 33.28
CA GLU A 32 2.93 4.17 31.93
C GLU A 32 3.62 3.11 31.08
N TRP A 33 2.89 2.59 30.09
CA TRP A 33 3.46 1.75 29.04
C TRP A 33 4.58 2.52 28.35
N SER A 34 5.73 1.87 28.14
CA SER A 34 6.80 2.46 27.35
C SER A 34 6.36 2.65 25.89
N LEU A 35 6.95 3.61 25.19
CA LEU A 35 6.66 3.86 23.76
C LEU A 35 6.78 2.59 22.92
N ALA A 36 7.77 1.73 23.21
CA ALA A 36 7.94 0.45 22.53
C ALA A 36 6.75 -0.50 22.75
N GLN A 37 6.20 -0.55 23.96
CA GLN A 37 5.05 -1.41 24.23
C GLN A 37 3.75 -0.84 23.63
N ILE A 38 3.60 0.49 23.58
CA ILE A 38 2.47 1.14 22.89
C ILE A 38 2.56 0.88 21.38
N GLU A 39 3.76 0.97 20.81
CA GLU A 39 4.04 0.64 19.41
C GLU A 39 3.66 -0.83 19.09
N GLU A 40 4.12 -1.80 19.88
CA GLU A 40 3.75 -3.21 19.69
C GLU A 40 2.25 -3.44 19.82
N LEU A 41 1.59 -2.80 20.78
CA LEU A 41 0.14 -2.89 20.96
C LEU A 41 -0.62 -2.31 19.76
N GLN A 42 -0.16 -1.19 19.22
CA GLN A 42 -0.71 -0.58 18.00
C GLN A 42 -0.54 -1.51 16.79
N LEU A 43 0.65 -2.09 16.59
CA LEU A 43 0.89 -3.03 15.48
C LEU A 43 0.00 -4.28 15.60
N HIS A 44 -0.17 -4.82 16.80
CA HIS A 44 -1.08 -5.94 17.05
C HIS A 44 -2.55 -5.57 16.81
N ALA A 45 -2.98 -4.37 17.19
CA ALA A 45 -4.33 -3.89 16.93
C ALA A 45 -4.59 -3.78 15.41
N ILE A 46 -3.66 -3.19 14.65
CA ILE A 46 -3.77 -3.09 13.19
C ILE A 46 -3.78 -4.49 12.54
N ALA A 47 -2.95 -5.42 13.02
CA ALA A 47 -2.95 -6.80 12.54
C ALA A 47 -4.28 -7.50 12.78
N ALA A 48 -4.85 -7.38 13.98
CA ALA A 48 -6.16 -7.92 14.29
C ALA A 48 -7.25 -7.32 13.38
N LEU A 49 -7.22 -6.00 13.19
CA LEU A 49 -8.14 -5.30 12.30
C LEU A 49 -8.05 -5.78 10.86
N SER A 50 -6.85 -6.14 10.36
CA SER A 50 -6.68 -6.67 8.99
C SER A 50 -7.39 -8.01 8.76
N ILE A 51 -7.73 -8.71 9.83
CA ILE A 51 -8.48 -9.96 9.80
C ILE A 51 -9.97 -9.70 10.04
N LEU A 52 -10.30 -8.79 10.96
CA LEU A 52 -11.67 -8.59 11.42
C LEU A 52 -12.50 -7.65 10.53
N LEU A 53 -11.92 -6.55 10.04
CA LEU A 53 -12.64 -5.56 9.24
C LEU A 53 -13.19 -6.11 7.92
N PRO A 54 -12.47 -6.93 7.14
CA PRO A 54 -13.02 -7.54 5.92
C PRO A 54 -14.27 -8.40 6.15
N ARG A 55 -14.53 -8.82 7.39
CA ARG A 55 -15.70 -9.61 7.79
C ARG A 55 -16.84 -8.77 8.40
N SER A 56 -16.58 -7.48 8.61
CA SER A 56 -17.39 -6.56 9.42
C SER A 56 -17.52 -5.22 8.67
N LEU A 57 -18.12 -5.28 7.48
CA LEU A 57 -18.18 -4.13 6.57
C LEU A 57 -19.18 -3.06 7.02
N ASN A 58 -20.16 -3.39 7.86
CA ASN A 58 -21.12 -2.39 8.35
C ASN A 58 -20.43 -1.46 9.37
N GLU A 59 -19.60 -2.05 10.22
CA GLU A 59 -18.81 -1.39 11.25
C GLU A 59 -17.71 -0.51 10.65
N TYR A 60 -17.23 -0.85 9.45
CA TYR A 60 -16.34 0.03 8.68
C TYR A 60 -16.97 1.42 8.49
N PHE A 61 -18.24 1.46 8.07
CA PHE A 61 -18.95 2.72 7.85
C PHE A 61 -19.42 3.36 9.16
N GLU A 62 -19.93 2.56 10.10
CA GLU A 62 -20.39 3.06 11.41
C GLU A 62 -19.27 3.77 12.18
N TYR A 63 -18.04 3.26 12.10
CA TYR A 63 -16.90 3.80 12.84
C TYR A 63 -15.99 4.73 12.02
N HIS A 64 -16.40 5.09 10.79
CA HIS A 64 -15.62 5.93 9.88
C HIS A 64 -14.18 5.45 9.69
N VAL A 65 -14.03 4.15 9.45
CA VAL A 65 -12.72 3.49 9.42
C VAL A 65 -11.84 4.06 8.30
N GLY A 66 -12.39 4.30 7.11
CA GLY A 66 -11.65 4.89 5.98
C GLY A 66 -10.89 6.16 6.36
N THR A 67 -11.59 7.12 6.96
CA THR A 67 -11.00 8.39 7.41
C THR A 67 -9.93 8.18 8.47
N ARG A 68 -10.17 7.32 9.47
CA ARG A 68 -9.19 7.03 10.52
C ARG A 68 -7.90 6.41 9.95
N LEU A 69 -8.05 5.45 9.04
CA LEU A 69 -6.91 4.79 8.39
C LEU A 69 -6.12 5.74 7.50
N LEU A 70 -6.82 6.62 6.77
CA LEU A 70 -6.17 7.63 5.92
C LEU A 70 -5.37 8.63 6.73
N LEU A 71 -5.94 9.17 7.81
CA LEU A 71 -5.22 10.08 8.71
C LEU A 71 -3.98 9.40 9.33
N PHE A 72 -4.12 8.13 9.72
CA PHE A 72 -3.00 7.36 10.24
C PHE A 72 -1.92 7.12 9.17
N TYR A 73 -2.32 6.71 7.97
CA TYR A 73 -1.42 6.54 6.83
C TYR A 73 -0.68 7.83 6.49
N GLU A 74 -1.38 8.95 6.38
CA GLU A 74 -0.77 10.27 6.16
C GLU A 74 0.26 10.56 7.25
N TRP A 75 -0.05 10.30 8.52
CA TRP A 75 0.92 10.44 9.60
C TRP A 75 2.15 9.52 9.44
N THR A 76 1.98 8.29 8.93
CA THR A 76 3.10 7.37 8.69
C THR A 76 4.02 7.81 7.57
N ILE A 77 3.50 8.48 6.53
CA ILE A 77 4.29 8.99 5.40
C ILE A 77 4.80 10.43 5.63
N ASN A 78 4.20 11.17 6.55
CA ASN A 78 4.69 12.48 7.01
C ASN A 78 5.88 12.25 7.96
N ASP A 79 6.99 12.98 7.79
CA ASP A 79 8.33 12.78 8.42
C ASP A 79 9.32 11.86 7.67
N VAL A 80 9.12 11.65 6.37
CA VAL A 80 10.08 11.02 5.43
C VAL A 80 11.45 11.76 5.32
N LYS A 81 11.71 12.79 6.14
CA LYS A 81 13.04 13.42 6.26
C LYS A 81 14.12 12.48 6.83
N GLU A 82 13.76 11.32 7.37
CA GLU A 82 14.69 10.29 7.88
C GLU A 82 14.93 9.10 6.93
N ILE A 83 14.65 9.21 5.63
CA ILE A 83 15.02 8.15 4.65
C ILE A 83 16.55 7.95 4.53
N VAL A 84 17.36 8.83 5.13
CA VAL A 84 18.83 8.80 5.07
C VAL A 84 19.47 7.83 6.08
N PHE A 85 18.71 7.20 6.98
CA PHE A 85 19.25 6.20 7.92
C PHE A 85 18.42 4.91 7.95
N PHE A 86 18.36 4.19 6.82
CA PHE A 86 18.08 2.75 6.81
C PHE A 86 19.31 1.96 7.30
N GLY A 87 19.78 2.33 8.51
CA GLY A 87 20.80 1.62 9.27
C GLY A 87 20.15 0.56 10.15
N LYS A 88 20.74 -0.63 10.13
CA LYS A 88 20.34 -1.84 10.87
C LYS A 88 19.82 -1.55 12.29
N GLY A 89 18.52 -1.76 12.50
CA GLY A 89 17.88 -1.86 13.81
C GLY A 89 17.44 -0.53 14.40
N GLY A 90 16.25 -0.04 14.02
CA GLY A 90 15.67 1.18 14.58
C GLY A 90 14.28 0.92 15.16
N ARG A 91 14.20 0.73 16.49
CA ARG A 91 12.99 1.04 17.25
C ARG A 91 12.72 2.55 17.08
N ASN A 92 11.45 2.95 17.01
CA ASN A 92 11.02 4.36 16.80
C ASN A 92 10.97 4.84 15.34
N ASN A 93 10.75 3.97 14.34
CA ASN A 93 10.50 4.38 12.95
C ASN A 93 9.04 4.10 12.56
N LYS A 94 8.43 4.96 11.75
CA LYS A 94 7.03 4.80 11.29
C LYS A 94 6.86 3.70 10.23
N ARG A 95 7.93 2.96 9.92
CA ARG A 95 8.00 2.02 8.78
C ARG A 95 7.18 0.76 9.04
N SER A 96 7.22 0.25 10.27
CA SER A 96 6.39 -0.88 10.69
C SER A 96 4.92 -0.51 10.63
N GLN A 97 4.55 0.66 11.14
CA GLN A 97 3.18 1.20 11.11
C GLN A 97 2.70 1.35 9.67
N LEU A 98 3.54 1.89 8.78
CA LEU A 98 3.23 2.00 7.36
C LEU A 98 2.97 0.63 6.71
N ARG A 99 3.84 -0.36 6.94
CA ARG A 99 3.64 -1.72 6.41
C ARG A 99 2.32 -2.32 6.91
N TYR A 100 2.01 -2.15 8.19
CA TYR A 100 0.79 -2.72 8.78
C TYR A 100 -0.47 -2.00 8.30
N VAL A 101 -0.47 -0.67 8.18
CA VAL A 101 -1.65 0.07 7.67
C VAL A 101 -1.90 -0.22 6.20
N LEU A 102 -0.87 -0.35 5.37
CA LEU A 102 -1.03 -0.77 3.97
C LEU A 102 -1.54 -2.21 3.87
N ARG A 103 -1.06 -3.12 4.72
CA ARG A 103 -1.60 -4.49 4.79
C ARG A 103 -3.07 -4.51 5.21
N LEU A 104 -3.47 -3.60 6.10
CA LEU A 104 -4.87 -3.40 6.48
C LEU A 104 -5.69 -2.86 5.30
N PHE A 105 -5.27 -1.81 4.62
CA PHE A 105 -5.94 -1.33 3.40
C PHE A 105 -6.08 -2.44 2.36
N ARG A 106 -5.00 -3.17 2.09
CA ARG A 106 -4.99 -4.34 1.21
C ARG A 106 -6.09 -5.34 1.59
N SER A 107 -6.21 -5.68 2.87
CA SER A 107 -7.21 -6.65 3.33
C SER A 107 -8.65 -6.18 3.08
N ILE A 108 -8.89 -4.87 3.22
CA ILE A 108 -10.21 -4.26 3.03
C ILE A 108 -10.56 -4.18 1.55
N VAL A 109 -9.66 -3.64 0.70
CA VAL A 109 -9.92 -3.52 -0.75
C VAL A 109 -10.02 -4.87 -1.44
N SER A 110 -9.41 -5.92 -0.88
CA SER A 110 -9.54 -7.31 -1.36
C SER A 110 -10.97 -7.86 -1.24
N THR A 111 -11.85 -7.25 -0.43
CA THR A 111 -13.26 -7.64 -0.36
C THR A 111 -14.04 -7.28 -1.62
N ARG A 112 -13.48 -6.40 -2.47
CA ARG A 112 -14.12 -5.87 -3.68
C ARG A 112 -15.51 -5.25 -3.42
N ASP A 113 -15.76 -4.77 -2.20
CA ASP A 113 -16.98 -4.02 -1.88
C ASP A 113 -16.86 -2.60 -2.46
N GLU A 114 -17.70 -2.33 -3.46
CA GLU A 114 -17.69 -1.08 -4.21
C GLU A 114 -17.90 0.16 -3.33
N ARG A 115 -18.66 0.04 -2.23
CA ARG A 115 -18.89 1.16 -1.31
C ARG A 115 -17.60 1.58 -0.63
N ILE A 116 -16.74 0.63 -0.31
CA ILE A 116 -15.45 0.89 0.34
C ILE A 116 -14.45 1.42 -0.68
N GLN A 117 -14.43 0.85 -1.88
CA GLN A 117 -13.56 1.35 -2.94
C GLN A 117 -13.90 2.80 -3.31
N LEU A 118 -15.19 3.13 -3.38
CA LEU A 118 -15.66 4.50 -3.58
C LEU A 118 -15.27 5.41 -2.41
N ASP A 119 -15.57 5.01 -1.17
CA ASP A 119 -15.22 5.77 0.05
C ASP A 119 -13.73 6.12 0.12
N LEU A 120 -12.85 5.15 -0.16
CA LEU A 120 -11.40 5.37 -0.14
C LEU A 120 -10.92 6.21 -1.33
N SER A 121 -11.51 6.02 -2.52
CA SER A 121 -11.16 6.78 -3.71
C SER A 121 -11.55 8.25 -3.57
N ASP A 122 -12.75 8.53 -3.05
CA ASP A 122 -13.26 9.89 -2.79
C ASP A 122 -12.41 10.62 -1.75
N GLN A 123 -11.87 9.90 -0.78
CA GLN A 123 -10.95 10.45 0.22
C GLN A 123 -9.49 10.56 -0.28
N GLY A 124 -9.22 10.23 -1.55
CA GLY A 124 -7.94 10.51 -2.20
C GLY A 124 -6.83 9.49 -1.91
N ILE A 125 -7.14 8.22 -1.59
CA ILE A 125 -6.11 7.20 -1.37
C ILE A 125 -5.24 6.96 -2.61
N ILE A 126 -5.83 7.00 -3.82
CA ILE A 126 -5.14 6.72 -5.09
C ILE A 126 -3.97 7.69 -5.31
N PRO A 127 -4.19 9.02 -5.39
CA PRO A 127 -3.08 9.96 -5.58
C PRO A 127 -2.09 9.93 -4.40
N SER A 128 -2.56 9.66 -3.19
CA SER A 128 -1.71 9.61 -2.00
C SER A 128 -0.74 8.43 -2.01
N ILE A 129 -1.19 7.22 -2.36
CA ILE A 129 -0.31 6.04 -2.53
C ILE A 129 0.60 6.24 -3.74
N THR A 130 0.06 6.67 -4.88
CA THR A 130 0.84 6.92 -6.11
C THR A 130 2.00 7.88 -5.85
N GLY A 131 1.72 9.02 -5.20
CA GLY A 131 2.75 10.00 -4.85
C GLY A 131 3.78 9.45 -3.87
N TYR A 132 3.38 8.61 -2.91
CA TYR A 132 4.32 7.96 -2.00
C TYR A 132 5.24 6.96 -2.72
N LEU A 133 4.69 6.07 -3.55
CA LEU A 133 5.49 5.10 -4.31
C LEU A 133 6.45 5.76 -5.29
N ARG A 134 6.02 6.84 -5.96
CA ARG A 134 6.87 7.64 -6.85
C ARG A 134 8.07 8.26 -6.11
N ARG A 135 7.87 8.74 -4.88
CA ARG A 135 8.97 9.26 -4.05
C ARG A 135 9.99 8.18 -3.70
N ILE A 136 9.53 6.97 -3.36
CA ILE A 136 10.42 5.84 -3.06
C ILE A 136 11.18 5.41 -4.32
N SER A 137 10.50 5.26 -5.46
CA SER A 137 11.13 4.81 -6.72
C SER A 137 12.21 5.77 -7.21
N GLN A 138 12.08 7.08 -6.93
CA GLN A 138 13.07 8.09 -7.28
C GLN A 138 14.30 8.11 -6.36
N GLN A 139 14.17 7.62 -5.13
CA GLN A 139 15.25 7.59 -4.15
C GLN A 139 16.20 6.42 -4.45
N LYS A 140 17.09 6.63 -5.43
CA LYS A 140 18.08 5.68 -5.98
C LYS A 140 19.18 5.19 -4.99
N SER A 141 18.94 5.13 -3.68
CA SER A 141 19.98 4.85 -2.69
C SER A 141 19.65 3.67 -1.77
N ILE A 142 20.37 2.56 -2.03
CA ILE A 142 20.74 1.47 -1.12
C ILE A 142 19.64 0.41 -0.87
N HIS A 143 19.85 -0.77 -1.46
CA HIS A 143 19.25 -2.07 -1.13
C HIS A 143 17.88 -2.04 -0.44
N MET A 144 16.82 -2.14 -1.23
CA MET A 144 15.49 -2.45 -0.70
C MET A 144 15.55 -3.72 0.15
N ASP A 145 14.96 -3.66 1.34
CA ASP A 145 14.76 -4.86 2.14
C ASP A 145 13.36 -5.44 1.95
N TYR A 146 13.07 -6.54 2.64
CA TYR A 146 11.78 -7.22 2.56
C TYR A 146 10.60 -6.34 3.01
N VAL A 147 10.82 -5.35 3.88
CA VAL A 147 9.76 -4.43 4.33
C VAL A 147 9.43 -3.42 3.24
N ASP A 148 10.44 -2.87 2.55
CA ASP A 148 10.21 -1.95 1.42
C ASP A 148 9.46 -2.66 0.30
N LEU A 149 9.88 -3.88 -0.05
CA LEU A 149 9.21 -4.68 -1.06
C LEU A 149 7.76 -4.96 -0.68
N ASP A 150 7.47 -5.26 0.58
CA ASP A 150 6.10 -5.45 1.07
C ASP A 150 5.26 -4.17 0.93
N VAL A 151 5.82 -3.02 1.33
CA VAL A 151 5.15 -1.71 1.24
C VAL A 151 4.81 -1.37 -0.20
N ILE A 152 5.76 -1.55 -1.14
CA ILE A 152 5.53 -1.27 -2.56
C ILE A 152 4.52 -2.25 -3.14
N CYS A 153 4.66 -3.55 -2.88
CA CYS A 153 3.73 -4.57 -3.39
C CYS A 153 2.30 -4.36 -2.88
N ASP A 154 2.13 -4.02 -1.60
CA ASP A 154 0.81 -3.78 -1.03
C ASP A 154 0.22 -2.47 -1.57
N GLY A 155 1.04 -1.42 -1.76
CA GLY A 155 0.62 -0.18 -2.43
C GLY A 155 0.14 -0.41 -3.87
N LEU A 156 0.93 -1.12 -4.69
CA LEU A 156 0.54 -1.47 -6.07
C LEU A 156 -0.73 -2.33 -6.12
N PHE A 157 -0.87 -3.28 -5.20
CA PHE A 157 -2.07 -4.11 -5.12
C PHE A 157 -3.31 -3.29 -4.76
N ILE A 158 -3.20 -2.35 -3.82
CA ILE A 158 -4.30 -1.45 -3.46
C ILE A 158 -4.72 -0.63 -4.68
N LEU A 159 -3.76 -0.01 -5.38
CA LEU A 159 -4.03 0.75 -6.60
C LEU A 159 -4.72 -0.12 -7.67
N SER A 160 -4.23 -1.35 -7.87
CA SER A 160 -4.80 -2.31 -8.82
C SER A 160 -6.27 -2.61 -8.48
N CYS A 161 -6.57 -2.96 -7.22
CA CYS A 161 -7.93 -3.25 -6.78
C CYS A 161 -8.88 -2.06 -6.89
N LEU A 162 -8.40 -0.84 -6.63
CA LEU A 162 -9.24 0.37 -6.69
C LEU A 162 -9.54 0.78 -8.12
N CYS A 163 -8.57 0.67 -9.02
CA CYS A 163 -8.70 1.08 -10.43
C CYS A 163 -9.30 -0.02 -11.33
N GLU A 164 -9.34 -1.28 -10.87
CA GLU A 164 -9.91 -2.39 -11.63
C GLU A 164 -11.33 -2.04 -12.13
N LEU A 165 -11.50 -2.07 -13.46
CA LEU A 165 -12.77 -1.79 -14.17
C LEU A 165 -13.39 -0.39 -14.01
N ASP A 166 -12.77 0.56 -13.30
CA ASP A 166 -13.28 1.93 -13.13
C ASP A 166 -12.42 2.95 -13.90
N VAL A 167 -12.99 3.53 -14.96
CA VAL A 167 -12.27 4.49 -15.82
C VAL A 167 -11.93 5.78 -15.09
N HIS A 168 -12.80 6.28 -14.21
CA HIS A 168 -12.56 7.52 -13.48
C HIS A 168 -11.41 7.38 -12.49
N ARG A 169 -11.34 6.26 -11.76
CA ARG A 169 -10.22 5.95 -10.85
C ARG A 169 -8.90 5.76 -11.60
N LYS A 170 -8.93 5.19 -12.80
CA LYS A 170 -7.76 5.15 -13.71
C LYS A 170 -7.32 6.56 -14.09
N GLU A 171 -8.22 7.45 -14.45
CA GLU A 171 -7.87 8.85 -14.76
C GLU A 171 -7.25 9.57 -13.56
N ILE A 172 -7.73 9.31 -12.33
CA ILE A 172 -7.12 9.82 -11.10
C ILE A 172 -5.70 9.28 -10.90
N PHE A 173 -5.44 8.02 -11.25
CA PHE A 173 -4.10 7.44 -11.20
C PHE A 173 -3.11 8.19 -12.11
N GLY A 174 -3.55 8.47 -13.34
CA GLY A 174 -2.97 9.46 -14.26
C GLY A 174 -1.46 9.36 -14.51
N SER A 175 -0.93 10.49 -14.99
CA SER A 175 0.46 10.66 -15.42
C SER A 175 1.51 10.25 -14.39
N GLU A 176 1.28 10.61 -13.13
CA GLU A 176 2.22 10.33 -12.04
C GLU A 176 2.33 8.83 -11.76
N GLY A 177 1.20 8.13 -11.81
CA GLY A 177 1.14 6.68 -11.66
C GLY A 177 1.84 5.95 -12.80
N ILE A 178 1.65 6.42 -14.03
CA ILE A 178 2.31 5.86 -15.22
C ILE A 178 3.84 5.97 -15.11
N GLU A 179 4.36 7.14 -14.73
CA GLU A 179 5.81 7.31 -14.55
C GLU A 179 6.36 6.40 -13.45
N MET A 180 5.63 6.28 -12.34
CA MET A 180 5.98 5.40 -11.23
C MET A 180 6.06 3.94 -11.71
N LEU A 181 5.07 3.45 -12.47
CA LEU A 181 5.07 2.09 -13.01
C LEU A 181 6.23 1.84 -13.97
N ILE A 182 6.48 2.75 -14.91
CA ILE A 182 7.56 2.58 -15.88
C ILE A 182 8.92 2.52 -15.16
N GLN A 183 9.13 3.35 -14.14
CA GLN A 183 10.35 3.30 -13.33
C GLN A 183 10.51 1.93 -12.63
N LEU A 184 9.45 1.40 -12.02
CA LEU A 184 9.48 0.09 -11.37
C LEU A 184 9.73 -1.04 -12.38
N LEU A 185 9.09 -1.01 -13.55
CA LEU A 185 9.30 -2.04 -14.60
C LEU A 185 10.75 -2.04 -15.11
N VAL A 186 11.32 -0.87 -15.36
CA VAL A 186 12.70 -0.73 -15.88
C VAL A 186 13.73 -1.10 -14.84
N VAL A 187 13.65 -0.55 -13.62
CA VAL A 187 14.66 -0.76 -12.56
C VAL A 187 14.68 -2.23 -12.11
N GLU A 188 13.52 -2.85 -11.98
CA GLU A 188 13.41 -4.18 -11.37
C GLU A 188 13.65 -5.33 -12.34
N SER A 189 13.54 -5.07 -13.66
CA SER A 189 13.94 -6.03 -14.71
C SER A 189 15.39 -6.50 -14.57
N ALA A 190 16.27 -5.66 -14.01
CA ALA A 190 17.68 -5.99 -13.77
C ALA A 190 17.91 -6.91 -12.55
N TYR A 191 16.94 -7.00 -11.63
CA TYR A 191 17.07 -7.69 -10.34
C TYR A 191 16.10 -8.86 -10.15
N VAL A 192 15.36 -9.28 -11.19
CA VAL A 192 14.35 -10.37 -11.12
C VAL A 192 14.92 -11.68 -10.55
N CYS A 193 16.20 -11.98 -10.83
CA CYS A 193 16.92 -13.15 -10.31
C CYS A 193 17.59 -12.91 -8.94
N GLY A 194 17.46 -11.72 -8.35
CA GLY A 194 17.91 -11.39 -7.01
C GLY A 194 16.92 -11.95 -5.97
N GLY A 195 17.36 -12.88 -5.12
CA GLY A 195 16.51 -13.65 -4.21
C GLY A 195 15.71 -12.89 -3.13
N LEU A 196 15.60 -11.55 -3.19
CA LEU A 196 14.86 -10.73 -2.22
C LEU A 196 13.34 -10.67 -2.48
N GLY A 197 12.85 -11.23 -3.58
CA GLY A 197 11.41 -11.22 -3.92
C GLY A 197 11.02 -10.23 -5.01
N TYR A 198 11.99 -9.73 -5.79
CA TYR A 198 11.76 -8.84 -6.93
C TYR A 198 10.75 -9.39 -7.97
N HIS A 199 10.63 -10.71 -8.08
CA HIS A 199 9.58 -11.34 -8.91
C HIS A 199 8.15 -10.94 -8.47
N ARG A 200 7.88 -10.82 -7.17
CA ARG A 200 6.56 -10.42 -6.65
C ARG A 200 6.28 -8.96 -6.96
N LEU A 201 7.30 -8.11 -6.83
CA LEU A 201 7.20 -6.70 -7.20
C LEU A 201 6.90 -6.54 -8.69
N LEU A 202 7.61 -7.28 -9.54
CA LEU A 202 7.37 -7.26 -10.98
C LEU A 202 5.94 -7.69 -11.33
N VAL A 203 5.47 -8.79 -10.74
CA VAL A 203 4.08 -9.26 -10.94
C VAL A 203 3.06 -8.22 -10.47
N ALA A 204 3.28 -7.60 -9.30
CA ALA A 204 2.40 -6.53 -8.80
C ALA A 204 2.42 -5.28 -9.69
N ALA A 205 3.56 -4.92 -10.27
CA ALA A 205 3.67 -3.80 -11.20
C ALA A 205 2.95 -4.09 -12.52
N ILE A 206 3.07 -5.32 -13.05
CA ILE A 206 2.34 -5.76 -14.25
C ILE A 206 0.84 -5.77 -14.00
N ASP A 207 0.38 -6.35 -12.89
CA ASP A 207 -1.02 -6.34 -12.49
C ASP A 207 -1.57 -4.90 -12.41
N CYS A 208 -0.78 -3.98 -11.86
CA CYS A 208 -1.11 -2.57 -11.79
C CYS A 208 -1.17 -1.89 -13.16
N VAL A 209 -0.38 -2.31 -14.16
CA VAL A 209 -0.53 -1.84 -15.55
C VAL A 209 -1.90 -2.28 -16.10
N TRP A 210 -2.24 -3.56 -15.95
CA TRP A 210 -3.52 -4.09 -16.43
C TRP A 210 -4.73 -3.43 -15.77
N CYS A 211 -4.64 -3.17 -14.46
CA CYS A 211 -5.75 -2.60 -13.71
C CYS A 211 -5.83 -1.08 -13.84
N CYS A 212 -4.70 -0.35 -13.81
CA CYS A 212 -4.70 1.12 -13.75
C CYS A 212 -4.52 1.80 -15.12
N VAL A 213 -3.91 1.15 -16.09
CA VAL A 213 -3.60 1.75 -17.41
C VAL A 213 -4.57 1.24 -18.46
N VAL A 214 -4.64 -0.08 -18.65
CA VAL A 214 -5.43 -0.69 -19.73
C VAL A 214 -6.93 -0.42 -19.54
N GLY A 215 -7.60 -0.03 -20.61
CA GLY A 215 -9.02 0.36 -20.63
C GLY A 215 -9.29 1.83 -20.29
N SER A 216 -8.25 2.66 -20.06
CA SER A 216 -8.36 4.12 -20.04
C SER A 216 -7.56 4.69 -21.21
N VAL A 217 -8.25 5.31 -22.17
CA VAL A 217 -7.62 5.86 -23.40
C VAL A 217 -6.53 6.87 -23.05
N ILE A 218 -6.78 7.73 -22.05
CA ILE A 218 -5.83 8.76 -21.62
C ILE A 218 -4.56 8.10 -21.06
N ASN A 219 -4.72 7.10 -20.19
CA ASN A 219 -3.57 6.42 -19.59
C ASN A 219 -2.83 5.54 -20.59
N GLU A 220 -3.54 4.86 -21.49
CA GLU A 220 -2.94 4.07 -22.57
C GLU A 220 -2.08 4.94 -23.48
N ASP A 221 -2.64 6.05 -23.97
CA ASP A 221 -1.91 7.00 -24.83
C ASP A 221 -0.66 7.52 -24.13
N GLU A 222 -0.77 7.90 -22.86
CA GLU A 222 0.37 8.41 -22.10
C GLU A 222 1.41 7.32 -21.80
N PHE A 223 0.98 6.10 -21.48
CA PHE A 223 1.89 4.95 -21.27
C PHE A 223 2.67 4.63 -22.55
N ILE A 224 2.03 4.71 -23.72
CA ILE A 224 2.67 4.54 -25.02
C ILE A 224 3.69 5.66 -25.27
N GLN A 225 3.29 6.92 -25.07
CA GLN A 225 4.15 8.08 -25.27
C GLN A 225 5.40 8.04 -24.40
N LYS A 226 5.27 7.54 -23.16
CA LYS A 226 6.39 7.39 -22.21
C LYS A 226 7.19 6.10 -22.38
N GLN A 227 7.03 5.39 -23.50
CA GLN A 227 7.77 4.17 -23.83
C GLN A 227 7.48 2.98 -22.91
N GLY A 228 6.35 2.98 -22.19
CA GLY A 228 5.97 1.89 -21.29
C GLY A 228 5.79 0.54 -21.99
N ILE A 229 5.32 0.54 -23.25
CA ILE A 229 5.23 -0.69 -24.06
C ILE A 229 6.61 -1.34 -24.25
N PHE A 230 7.66 -0.54 -24.48
CA PHE A 230 9.01 -1.08 -24.66
C PHE A 230 9.51 -1.75 -23.39
N ALA A 231 9.20 -1.19 -22.21
CA ALA A 231 9.51 -1.84 -20.94
C ALA A 231 8.83 -3.21 -20.79
N LEU A 232 7.57 -3.36 -21.23
CA LEU A 232 6.88 -4.66 -21.23
C LEU A 232 7.50 -5.64 -22.24
N LEU A 233 7.87 -5.18 -23.42
CA LEU A 233 8.53 -6.01 -24.43
C LEU A 233 9.91 -6.51 -23.97
N ASP A 234 10.69 -5.63 -23.34
CA ASP A 234 11.99 -5.98 -22.76
C ASP A 234 11.82 -7.05 -21.66
N LEU A 235 10.76 -6.94 -20.84
CA LEU A 235 10.42 -7.96 -19.85
C LEU A 235 10.08 -9.30 -20.50
N ILE A 236 9.30 -9.33 -21.58
CA ILE A 236 8.98 -10.58 -22.30
C ILE A 236 10.26 -11.20 -22.86
N ALA A 237 11.13 -10.40 -23.46
CA ALA A 237 12.36 -10.87 -24.11
C ALA A 237 13.38 -11.46 -23.11
N THR A 238 13.41 -10.95 -21.89
CA THR A 238 14.43 -11.30 -20.88
C THR A 238 13.99 -12.37 -19.88
N ASN A 239 12.69 -12.58 -19.67
CA ASN A 239 12.16 -13.44 -18.60
C ASN A 239 11.67 -14.82 -19.07
N PRO A 240 11.62 -15.83 -18.16
CA PRO A 240 11.11 -17.17 -18.47
C PRO A 240 9.61 -17.16 -18.85
N LYS A 241 9.18 -18.20 -19.59
CA LYS A 241 7.82 -18.35 -20.11
C LYS A 241 6.69 -18.16 -19.09
N SER A 242 6.93 -18.54 -17.82
CA SER A 242 5.95 -18.36 -16.75
C SER A 242 5.64 -16.88 -16.45
N LEU A 243 6.64 -16.01 -16.55
CA LEU A 243 6.47 -14.56 -16.42
C LEU A 243 5.93 -13.94 -17.72
N GLN A 244 6.28 -14.49 -18.88
CA GLN A 244 5.76 -14.01 -20.16
C GLN A 244 4.24 -14.07 -20.24
N ASN A 245 3.61 -15.15 -19.76
CA ASN A 245 2.14 -15.25 -19.73
C ASN A 245 1.51 -14.14 -18.89
N ILE A 246 2.10 -13.84 -17.72
CA ILE A 246 1.63 -12.78 -16.83
C ILE A 246 1.78 -11.41 -17.50
N VAL A 247 2.92 -11.14 -18.16
CA VAL A 247 3.13 -9.89 -18.91
C VAL A 247 2.14 -9.74 -20.07
N LEU A 248 1.73 -10.84 -20.70
CA LEU A 248 0.76 -10.85 -21.80
C LEU A 248 -0.71 -10.81 -21.32
N GLY A 249 -0.96 -10.90 -20.01
CA GLY A 249 -2.31 -10.95 -19.45
C GLY A 249 -3.06 -12.25 -19.79
N LEU A 250 -2.31 -13.35 -20.00
CA LEU A 250 -2.82 -14.68 -20.38
C LEU A 250 -2.91 -15.66 -19.20
#